data_AF-A0A1X0Q947-F1
#
_entry.id   AF-A0A1X0Q947-F1
#
_cell.length_a   1.000
_cell.length_b   1.000
_cell.length_c   1.000
_cell.angle_alpha   90.00
_cell.angle_beta   90.00
_cell.angle_gamma   90.00
#
_symmetry.space_group_name_H-M   'P 1'
#
loop_
_entity.id
_entity.type
_entity.pdbx_description
1 polymer ?
#
loop_
_entity_poly.entity_id
_entity_poly.type
_entity_poly.pdbx_seq_one_letter_code
_entity_poly.pdbx_strand_id
1 'polypeptide(L)'
;MLVMPYQTVNSIVKRYNTSGKVLLQSRGGDRRSKLSLDIKEAILAWVDDEPILKLKDLRIKVIETYEIDVSISTIDRCLRQFHYTLKRITLVPERRNSQSTIEARADYECQYRTLEADNEDKNFVFLDEVGF
;
A
#
# COMPACT_ATOMS: atom_id res chain seq x y z
N MET A 1 -9.11 -12.48 -46.88
CA MET A 1 -10.25 -11.56 -46.64
C MET A 1 -10.43 -11.46 -45.14
N LEU A 2 -10.42 -10.25 -44.55
CA LEU A 2 -10.63 -10.09 -43.11
C LEU A 2 -12.10 -10.38 -42.78
N VAL A 3 -12.36 -11.28 -41.84
CA VAL A 3 -13.71 -11.61 -41.36
C VAL A 3 -14.16 -10.54 -40.37
N MET A 4 -14.42 -9.33 -40.86
CA MET A 4 -14.95 -8.22 -40.06
C MET A 4 -16.10 -7.53 -40.80
N PRO A 5 -17.15 -7.10 -40.08
CA PRO A 5 -18.21 -6.30 -40.68
C PRO A 5 -17.67 -5.03 -41.33
N TYR A 6 -18.21 -4.67 -42.51
CA TYR A 6 -17.79 -3.48 -43.26
C TYR A 6 -17.83 -2.19 -42.41
N GLN A 7 -18.82 -2.04 -41.54
CA GLN A 7 -18.93 -0.88 -40.64
C GLN A 7 -17.75 -0.76 -39.66
N THR A 8 -17.24 -1.90 -39.18
CA THR A 8 -16.07 -1.96 -38.31
C THR A 8 -14.82 -1.53 -39.06
N VAL A 9 -14.64 -2.04 -40.29
CA VAL A 9 -13.52 -1.65 -41.16
C VAL A 9 -13.57 -0.14 -41.45
N ASN A 10 -14.73 0.37 -41.84
CA ASN A 10 -14.91 1.79 -42.17
C ASN A 10 -14.68 2.71 -40.96
N SER A 11 -15.14 2.32 -39.77
CA SER A 11 -14.90 3.10 -38.54
C SER A 11 -13.44 3.10 -38.09
N ILE A 12 -12.71 1.99 -38.27
CA ILE A 12 -11.26 1.93 -38.03
C ILE A 12 -10.51 2.83 -39.00
N VAL A 13 -10.79 2.72 -40.32
CA VAL A 13 -10.14 3.55 -41.34
C VAL A 13 -10.42 5.04 -41.11
N LYS A 14 -11.67 5.40 -40.82
CA LYS A 14 -12.04 6.78 -40.51
C LYS A 14 -11.29 7.31 -39.29
N ARG A 15 -11.21 6.53 -38.21
CA ARG A 15 -10.46 6.91 -37.00
C ARG A 15 -8.97 7.09 -37.27
N TYR A 16 -8.38 6.19 -38.05
CA TYR A 16 -6.97 6.27 -38.45
C TYR A 16 -6.70 7.54 -39.26
N ASN A 17 -7.53 7.82 -40.28
CA ASN A 17 -7.40 9.02 -41.10
C ASN A 17 -7.56 10.32 -40.30
N THR A 18 -8.38 10.32 -39.24
CA THR A 18 -8.57 11.51 -38.39
C THR A 18 -7.47 11.70 -37.34
N SER A 19 -6.99 10.62 -36.70
CA SER A 19 -6.15 10.72 -35.49
C SER A 19 -4.76 10.09 -35.63
N GLY A 20 -4.48 9.35 -36.71
CA GLY A 20 -3.26 8.57 -36.91
C GLY A 20 -3.10 7.36 -35.98
N LYS A 21 -4.05 7.12 -35.07
CA LYS A 21 -3.94 6.08 -34.04
C LYS A 21 -4.48 4.74 -34.53
N VAL A 22 -3.65 3.71 -34.44
CA VAL A 22 -4.00 2.31 -34.76
C VAL A 22 -4.46 1.56 -33.51
N LEU A 23 -3.97 1.96 -32.33
CA LEU A 23 -4.33 1.36 -31.05
C LEU A 23 -5.75 1.75 -30.63
N LEU A 24 -6.39 0.85 -29.89
CA LEU A 24 -7.69 1.11 -29.29
C LEU A 24 -7.56 2.28 -28.31
N GLN A 25 -8.48 3.24 -28.39
CA GLN A 25 -8.59 4.25 -27.33
C GLN A 25 -9.08 3.60 -26.05
N SER A 26 -8.67 4.16 -24.91
CA SER A 26 -9.25 3.78 -23.63
C SER A 26 -10.77 3.95 -23.70
N ARG A 27 -11.49 2.90 -23.29
CA ARG A 27 -12.93 3.00 -23.06
C ARG A 27 -13.16 3.96 -21.89
N GLY A 28 -14.30 4.67 -21.89
CA GLY A 28 -14.59 5.69 -20.88
C GLY A 28 -14.31 5.24 -19.44
N GLY A 29 -13.86 6.17 -18.60
CA GLY A 29 -13.51 5.93 -17.20
C GLY A 29 -14.49 6.55 -16.21
N ASP A 30 -14.12 6.53 -14.92
CA ASP A 30 -14.85 7.24 -13.87
C ASP A 30 -14.91 8.74 -14.17
N ARG A 31 -16.13 9.28 -14.23
CA ARG A 31 -16.40 10.71 -14.45
C ARG A 31 -17.00 11.38 -13.22
N ARG A 32 -17.21 10.65 -12.12
CA ARG A 32 -17.94 11.11 -10.92
C ARG A 32 -17.12 11.06 -9.64
N SER A 33 -15.83 10.74 -9.70
CA SER A 33 -14.97 10.80 -8.51
C SER A 33 -15.02 12.19 -7.88
N LYS A 34 -15.43 12.23 -6.61
CA LYS A 34 -15.36 13.45 -5.79
C LYS A 34 -13.94 13.77 -5.33
N LEU A 35 -13.09 12.75 -5.21
CA LEU A 35 -11.69 12.91 -4.80
C LEU A 35 -10.83 13.12 -6.05
N SER A 36 -10.32 14.34 -6.24
CA SER A 36 -9.28 14.64 -7.23
C SER A 36 -7.96 13.96 -6.83
N LEU A 37 -7.00 13.88 -7.76
CA LEU A 37 -5.70 13.28 -7.48
C LEU A 37 -4.99 13.98 -6.30
N ASP A 38 -5.01 15.31 -6.28
CA ASP A 38 -4.37 16.12 -5.22
C ASP A 38 -4.94 15.81 -3.82
N ILE A 39 -6.26 15.62 -3.71
CA ILE A 39 -6.90 15.26 -2.43
C ILE A 39 -6.49 13.84 -2.02
N LYS A 40 -6.37 12.93 -2.98
CA LYS A 40 -5.90 11.57 -2.69
C LYS A 40 -4.46 11.60 -2.16
N GLU A 41 -3.58 12.37 -2.79
CA GLU A 41 -2.20 12.52 -2.35
C GLU A 41 -2.10 13.15 -0.96
N ALA A 42 -2.95 14.15 -0.65
CA ALA A 42 -3.03 14.72 0.69
C ALA A 42 -3.49 13.71 1.75
N ILE A 43 -4.49 12.87 1.44
CA ILE A 43 -4.93 11.78 2.32
C ILE A 43 -3.77 10.82 2.62
N LEU A 44 -2.93 10.52 1.63
CA LEU A 44 -1.76 9.65 1.82
C LEU A 44 -0.71 10.30 2.72
N ALA A 45 -0.38 11.57 2.47
CA ALA A 45 0.57 12.31 3.30
C ALA A 45 0.15 12.29 4.79
N TRP A 46 -1.15 12.46 5.08
CA TRP A 46 -1.65 12.37 6.44
C TRP A 46 -1.48 10.99 7.07
N VAL A 47 -1.63 9.92 6.29
CA VAL A 47 -1.45 8.54 6.77
C VAL A 47 0.03 8.23 6.98
N ASP A 48 0.92 8.78 6.15
CA ASP A 48 2.36 8.62 6.30
C ASP A 48 2.89 9.35 7.54
N ASP A 49 2.38 10.55 7.80
CA ASP A 49 2.71 11.32 9.00
C ASP A 49 2.19 10.65 10.28
N GLU A 50 0.96 10.12 10.24
CA GLU A 50 0.33 9.47 11.38
C GLU A 50 -0.38 8.15 10.99
N PRO A 51 0.34 7.01 10.96
CA PRO A 51 -0.19 5.71 10.52
C PRO A 51 -1.29 5.12 11.41
N ILE A 52 -1.56 5.75 12.55
CA ILE A 52 -2.53 5.32 13.57
C ILE A 52 -3.93 5.90 13.27
N LEU A 53 -4.03 6.88 12.37
CA LEU A 53 -5.28 7.55 12.02
C LEU A 53 -6.35 6.56 11.56
N LYS A 54 -7.56 6.70 12.12
CA LYS A 54 -8.70 5.89 11.71
C LYS A 54 -9.31 6.50 10.45
N LEU A 55 -9.96 5.66 9.64
CA LEU A 55 -10.69 6.11 8.46
C LEU A 55 -11.77 7.18 8.75
N LYS A 56 -12.34 7.16 9.97
CA LYS A 56 -13.31 8.19 10.41
C LYS A 56 -12.64 9.55 10.58
N ASP A 57 -11.44 9.56 11.16
CA ASP A 57 -10.67 10.78 11.42
C ASP A 57 -10.19 11.36 10.09
N LEU A 58 -9.74 10.51 9.16
CA LEU A 58 -9.41 10.91 7.80
C LEU A 58 -10.61 11.53 7.07
N ARG A 59 -11.82 10.95 7.19
CA ARG A 59 -13.03 11.55 6.61
C ARG A 59 -13.29 12.95 7.17
N ILE A 60 -13.20 13.12 8.50
CA ILE A 60 -13.40 14.43 9.15
C ILE A 60 -12.40 15.44 8.59
N LYS A 61 -11.11 15.05 8.51
CA LYS A 61 -10.04 15.90 7.98
C LYS A 61 -10.26 16.29 6.50
N VAL A 62 -10.77 15.38 5.67
CA VAL A 62 -11.16 15.69 4.28
C VAL A 62 -12.29 16.71 4.23
N ILE A 63 -13.32 16.56 5.08
CA ILE A 63 -14.44 17.50 5.15
C ILE A 63 -13.95 18.88 5.59
N GLU A 64 -13.12 18.95 6.62
CA GLU A 64 -12.59 20.22 7.16
C GLU A 64 -11.65 20.93 6.18
N THR A 65 -10.85 20.18 5.42
CA THR A 65 -9.83 20.76 4.52
C THR A 65 -10.39 21.14 3.15
N TYR A 66 -11.32 20.34 2.63
CA TYR A 66 -11.78 20.46 1.24
C TYR A 66 -13.29 20.69 1.10
N GLU A 67 -14.06 20.71 2.19
CA GLU A 67 -15.53 20.82 2.19
C GLU A 67 -16.24 19.72 1.39
N ILE A 68 -15.58 18.56 1.22
CA ILE A 68 -16.11 17.42 0.47
C ILE A 68 -16.49 16.31 1.44
N ASP A 69 -17.78 15.98 1.48
CA ASP A 69 -18.23 14.78 2.19
C ASP A 69 -18.19 13.52 1.30
N VAL A 70 -17.44 12.54 1.80
CA VAL A 70 -17.30 11.20 1.24
C VAL A 70 -17.56 10.14 2.31
N SER A 71 -17.99 8.95 1.87
CA SER A 71 -18.15 7.82 2.78
C SER A 71 -16.80 7.31 3.29
N ILE A 72 -16.80 6.68 4.47
CA ILE A 72 -15.64 5.95 5.01
C ILE A 72 -15.10 4.92 3.99
N SER A 73 -15.99 4.24 3.27
CA SER A 73 -15.63 3.28 2.23
C SER A 73 -14.93 3.91 1.02
N THR A 74 -15.17 5.20 0.75
CA THR A 74 -14.47 5.93 -0.31
C THR A 74 -13.03 6.22 0.11
N ILE A 75 -12.81 6.59 1.37
CA ILE A 75 -11.46 6.73 1.94
C ILE A 75 -10.72 5.39 1.92
N ASP A 76 -11.34 4.29 2.36
CA ASP A 76 -10.74 2.95 2.31
C ASP A 76 -10.35 2.55 0.87
N ARG A 77 -11.24 2.78 -0.10
CA ARG A 77 -10.95 2.50 -1.52
C ARG A 77 -9.82 3.39 -2.04
N CYS A 78 -9.76 4.65 -1.64
CA CYS A 78 -8.69 5.56 -1.99
C CYS A 78 -7.34 5.00 -1.51
N LEU A 79 -7.23 4.65 -0.23
CA LEU A 79 -6.01 4.07 0.34
C LEU A 79 -5.59 2.77 -0.37
N ARG A 80 -6.55 1.89 -0.67
CA ARG A 80 -6.29 0.65 -1.43
C ARG A 80 -5.76 0.90 -2.84
N GLN A 81 -6.15 2.00 -3.48
CA GLN A 81 -5.65 2.37 -4.81
C GLN A 81 -4.13 2.65 -4.77
N PHE A 82 -3.60 3.07 -3.63
CA PHE A 82 -2.18 3.30 -3.38
C PHE A 82 -1.53 2.18 -2.57
N HIS A 83 -2.13 0.98 -2.56
CA HIS A 83 -1.60 -0.20 -1.88
C HIS A 83 -1.49 -0.10 -0.35
N TYR A 84 -2.16 0.86 0.30
CA TYR A 84 -2.25 0.87 1.75
C TYR A 84 -3.20 -0.22 2.23
N THR A 85 -2.76 -0.92 3.26
CA THR A 85 -3.56 -1.93 3.97
C THR A 85 -3.64 -1.55 5.44
N LEU A 86 -4.87 -1.47 5.97
CA LEU A 86 -5.09 -1.28 7.39
C LEU A 86 -4.72 -2.56 8.13
N LYS A 87 -3.65 -2.49 8.92
CA LYS A 87 -3.21 -3.58 9.78
C LYS A 87 -3.58 -3.27 11.23
N ARG A 88 -3.82 -4.33 12.01
CA ARG A 88 -4.05 -4.19 13.44
C ARG A 88 -2.76 -3.74 14.12
N ILE A 89 -2.85 -2.73 14.97
CA ILE A 89 -1.74 -2.27 15.80
C ILE A 89 -1.44 -3.36 16.84
N THR A 90 -0.20 -3.82 16.88
CA THR A 90 0.32 -4.74 17.90
C THR A 90 1.06 -3.93 18.95
N LEU A 91 0.60 -4.01 20.21
CA LEU A 91 1.30 -3.39 21.32
C LEU A 91 2.55 -4.22 21.65
N VAL A 92 3.71 -3.59 21.57
CA VAL A 92 4.98 -4.18 21.98
C VAL A 92 5.42 -3.48 23.26
N PRO A 93 5.76 -4.21 24.35
CA PRO A 93 6.26 -3.59 25.56
C PRO A 93 7.49 -2.73 25.26
N GLU A 94 7.54 -1.51 25.81
CA GLU A 94 8.62 -0.55 25.56
C GLU A 94 10.01 -1.13 25.84
N ARG A 95 10.16 -1.87 26.96
CA ARG A 95 11.39 -2.58 27.31
C ARG A 95 11.87 -3.56 26.24
N ARG A 96 10.99 -4.09 25.39
CA ARG A 96 11.37 -5.03 24.31
C ARG A 96 12.16 -4.34 23.21
N ASN A 97 11.99 -3.02 23.04
CA ASN A 97 12.60 -2.20 22.00
C ASN A 97 13.35 -0.98 22.58
N SER A 98 13.79 -1.03 23.85
CA SER A 98 14.70 -0.01 24.35
C SER A 98 16.03 -0.10 23.61
N GLN A 99 16.75 1.03 23.52
CA GLN A 99 18.04 1.09 22.83
C GLN A 99 19.01 0.02 23.35
N SER A 100 19.09 -0.14 24.66
CA SER A 100 19.92 -1.16 25.32
C SER A 100 19.55 -2.59 24.88
N THR A 101 18.26 -2.89 24.68
CA THR A 101 17.80 -4.21 24.28
C THR A 101 18.01 -4.46 22.79
N ILE A 102 17.94 -3.42 21.96
CA ILE A 102 18.29 -3.49 20.53
C ILE A 102 19.78 -3.78 20.37
N GLU A 103 20.63 -3.05 21.09
CA GLU A 103 22.08 -3.24 21.09
C GLU A 103 22.46 -4.64 21.58
N ALA A 104 21.92 -5.08 22.73
CA ALA A 104 22.18 -6.42 23.24
C ALA A 104 21.77 -7.55 22.26
N ARG A 105 20.70 -7.35 21.49
CA ARG A 105 20.29 -8.30 20.43
C ARG A 105 21.26 -8.29 19.26
N ALA A 106 21.73 -7.12 18.84
CA ALA A 106 22.70 -7.00 17.76
C ALA A 106 24.05 -7.63 18.14
N ASP A 107 24.51 -7.39 19.37
CA ASP A 107 25.72 -8.00 19.91
C ASP A 107 25.61 -9.52 19.97
N TYR A 108 24.48 -10.03 20.49
CA TYR A 108 24.20 -11.47 20.52
C TYR A 108 24.17 -12.06 19.10
N GLU A 109 23.50 -11.40 18.14
CA GLU A 109 23.44 -11.88 16.76
C GLU A 109 24.84 -11.96 16.14
N CYS A 110 25.68 -10.93 16.33
CA CYS A 110 27.05 -10.91 15.83
C CYS A 110 27.89 -12.06 16.40
N GLN A 111 27.79 -12.30 17.71
CA GLN A 111 28.46 -13.42 18.38
C GLN A 111 27.94 -14.77 17.87
N TYR A 112 26.61 -14.92 17.76
CA TYR A 112 25.97 -16.13 17.28
C TYR A 112 26.38 -16.46 15.83
N ARG A 113 26.40 -15.45 14.94
CA ARG A 113 26.85 -15.62 13.54
C ARG A 113 28.29 -16.11 13.44
N THR A 114 29.16 -15.64 14.33
CA THR A 114 30.55 -16.12 14.40
C THR A 114 30.59 -17.60 14.80
N LEU A 115 29.83 -17.97 15.83
CA LEU A 115 29.74 -19.37 16.27
C LEU A 115 29.12 -20.29 15.21
N GLU A 116 28.09 -19.82 14.49
CA GLU A 116 27.43 -20.53 13.39
C GLU A 116 28.39 -20.78 12.21
N ALA A 117 29.33 -19.87 11.95
CA ALA A 117 30.34 -20.07 10.91
C ALA A 117 31.36 -21.17 11.28
N ASP A 118 31.70 -21.27 12.57
CA ASP A 118 32.72 -22.20 13.07
C ASP A 118 32.17 -23.58 13.47
N ASN A 119 30.85 -23.75 13.56
CA ASN A 119 30.20 -24.96 14.06
C ASN A 119 29.03 -25.40 13.18
N GLU A 120 28.85 -26.71 13.02
CA GLU A 120 27.66 -27.25 12.35
C GLU A 120 26.40 -27.08 13.22
N ASP A 121 25.26 -26.80 12.59
CA ASP A 121 23.95 -26.59 13.25
C ASP A 121 23.59 -27.66 14.30
N LYS A 122 23.95 -28.92 14.05
CA LYS A 122 23.67 -30.06 14.93
C LYS A 122 24.37 -29.98 16.30
N ASN A 123 25.36 -29.10 16.44
CA ASN A 123 26.13 -28.93 17.66
C ASN A 123 25.49 -27.90 18.62
N PHE A 124 24.43 -27.20 18.20
CA PHE A 124 23.73 -26.24 19.05
C PHE A 124 22.57 -26.90 19.81
N VAL A 125 22.53 -26.65 21.12
CA VAL A 125 21.42 -27.03 22.01
C VAL A 125 20.86 -25.77 22.64
N PHE A 126 19.58 -25.48 22.40
CA PHE A 126 18.88 -24.33 22.97
C PHE A 126 18.02 -24.77 24.16
N LEU A 127 18.18 -24.07 25.28
CA LEU A 127 17.43 -24.30 26.50
C LEU A 127 16.57 -23.07 26.78
N ASP A 128 15.29 -23.27 27.06
CA ASP A 128 14.36 -22.21 27.44
C ASP A 128 13.46 -22.69 28.58
N GLU A 129 13.11 -21.79 29.48
CA GLU A 129 12.20 -22.06 30.58
C GLU A 129 10.77 -21.77 30.14
N VAL A 130 9.91 -22.79 30.19
CA VAL A 130 8.47 -22.58 29.95
C VAL A 130 7.76 -22.40 31.29
N GLY A 131 7.03 -21.29 31.44
CA GLY A 131 6.14 -21.09 32.57
C GLY A 131 4.85 -21.89 32.36
N PHE A 132 4.64 -22.94 33.16
CA PHE A 132 3.37 -23.69 33.25
C PHE A 132 2.41 -23.02 34.25
#